data_AF-A0A6L6ER33-F1
#
_entry.id   AF-A0A6L6ER33-F1
#
_cell.length_a   1.000
_cell.length_b   1.000
_cell.length_c   1.000
_cell.angle_alpha   90.00
_cell.angle_beta   90.00
_cell.angle_gamma   90.00
#
_symmetry.space_group_name_H-M   'P 1'
#
loop_
_entity.id
_entity.type
_entity.pdbx_description
1 polymer ?
#
loop_
_entity_poly.entity_id
_entity_poly.type
_entity_poly.pdbx_seq_one_letter_code
_entity_poly.pdbx_strand_id
1 'polypeptide(L)'
;MVLTQPAPVHHTENFGHEPGAIGNLHSFGADLSENGKVVGVLTGERVLSQPASEVDWAIEERIPEGENVDFSKFSVWHQTMSFHLQDRGSIQIEGDRLLVTDANSSPIPFMVTAAQQPLAIVGGTGEFKFARGEVISVRNEDGGYTQTLTYRLS
;
A
#
# COMPACT_ATOMS: atom_id res chain seq x y z
N MET A 1 13.26 -6.47 -8.57
CA MET A 1 12.46 -5.91 -9.69
C MET A 1 11.93 -4.56 -9.24
N VAL A 2 12.00 -3.52 -10.08
CA VAL A 2 11.56 -2.16 -9.72
C VAL A 2 10.45 -1.75 -10.67
N LEU A 3 9.30 -1.39 -10.12
CA LEU A 3 8.13 -0.94 -10.86
C LEU A 3 7.74 0.46 -10.40
N THR A 4 7.22 1.27 -11.31
CA THR A 4 6.60 2.55 -10.99
C THR A 4 5.13 2.54 -11.39
N GLN A 5 4.34 3.37 -10.74
CA GLN A 5 2.93 3.58 -11.06
C GLN A 5 2.58 5.06 -10.87
N PRO A 6 1.61 5.60 -11.63
CA PRO A 6 1.04 6.91 -11.37
C PRO A 6 0.25 6.91 -10.05
N ALA A 7 -0.27 8.07 -9.67
CA ALA A 7 -1.26 8.16 -8.60
C ALA A 7 -2.42 7.20 -8.91
N PRO A 8 -2.75 6.27 -8.01
CA PRO A 8 -3.76 5.26 -8.28
C PRO A 8 -5.16 5.86 -8.33
N VAL A 9 -6.03 5.23 -9.12
CA VAL A 9 -7.45 5.49 -9.07
C VAL A 9 -8.02 4.78 -7.86
N HIS A 10 -8.79 5.49 -7.05
CA HIS A 10 -9.35 4.98 -5.80
C HIS A 10 -10.88 4.84 -5.90
N HIS A 11 -11.40 3.78 -5.30
CA HIS A 11 -12.82 3.62 -5.02
C HIS A 11 -12.99 3.37 -3.53
N THR A 12 -13.92 4.10 -2.91
CA THR A 12 -14.18 4.01 -1.47
C THR A 12 -15.59 3.48 -1.27
N GLU A 13 -15.72 2.43 -0.47
CA GLU A 13 -17.00 1.90 -0.05
C GLU A 13 -17.07 1.91 1.49
N ASN A 14 -18.03 2.68 2.01
CA ASN A 14 -18.32 2.72 3.44
C ASN A 14 -19.39 1.68 3.74
N PHE A 15 -19.01 0.59 4.40
CA PHE A 15 -19.94 -0.46 4.81
C PHE A 15 -20.66 -0.06 6.10
N GLY A 16 -21.64 0.84 6.00
CA GLY A 16 -22.64 1.10 7.06
C GLY A 16 -22.12 1.76 8.35
N HIS A 17 -20.84 2.10 8.43
CA HIS A 17 -20.24 2.80 9.55
C HIS A 17 -19.76 4.20 9.16
N GLU A 18 -19.56 5.06 10.16
CA GLU A 18 -19.02 6.41 9.97
C GLU A 18 -17.63 6.38 9.29
N PRO A 19 -17.25 7.42 8.54
CA PRO A 19 -15.89 7.55 8.03
C PRO A 19 -14.84 7.34 9.13
N GLY A 20 -13.81 6.54 8.84
CA GLY A 20 -12.77 6.20 9.83
C GLY A 20 -13.13 5.09 10.83
N ALA A 21 -14.24 4.37 10.65
CA ALA A 21 -14.55 3.16 11.42
C ALA A 21 -13.84 1.90 10.91
N ILE A 22 -13.53 0.98 11.83
CA ILE A 22 -13.01 -0.36 11.52
C ILE A 22 -13.92 -1.04 10.49
N GLY A 23 -13.32 -1.69 9.50
CA GLY A 23 -14.01 -2.36 8.41
C GLY A 23 -14.27 -1.49 7.17
N ASN A 24 -14.00 -0.18 7.23
CA ASN A 24 -14.02 0.67 6.04
C ASN A 24 -13.03 0.14 4.99
N LEU A 25 -13.47 0.14 3.73
CA LEU A 25 -12.75 -0.47 2.63
C LEU A 25 -12.40 0.56 1.56
N HIS A 26 -11.16 0.51 1.10
CA HIS A 26 -10.70 1.27 -0.07
C HIS A 26 -10.05 0.33 -1.05
N SER A 27 -10.57 0.31 -2.28
CA SER A 27 -9.92 -0.36 -3.40
C SER A 27 -9.17 0.64 -4.26
N PHE A 28 -8.14 0.18 -4.95
CA PHE A 28 -7.33 1.01 -5.82
C PHE A 28 -6.73 0.21 -6.98
N GLY A 29 -6.43 0.92 -8.07
CA GLY A 29 -5.74 0.36 -9.22
C GLY A 29 -4.86 1.37 -9.95
N ALA A 30 -3.82 0.88 -10.60
CA ALA A 30 -2.92 1.69 -11.44
C ALA A 30 -2.17 0.83 -12.45
N ASP A 31 -1.77 1.43 -13.57
CA ASP A 31 -0.81 0.81 -14.48
C ASP A 31 0.57 0.68 -13.81
N LEU A 32 1.25 -0.44 -14.09
CA LEU A 32 2.61 -0.70 -13.66
C LEU A 32 3.57 -0.51 -14.82
N SER A 33 4.63 0.26 -14.60
CA SER A 33 5.71 0.50 -15.57
C SER A 33 7.05 -0.03 -15.09
N GLU A 34 7.83 -0.58 -16.02
CA GLU A 34 9.23 -0.96 -15.83
C GLU A 34 10.05 -0.25 -16.93
N ASN A 35 11.07 0.52 -16.54
CA ASN A 35 11.89 1.32 -17.47
C ASN A 35 11.06 2.23 -18.40
N GLY A 36 9.98 2.82 -17.87
CA GLY A 36 9.10 3.74 -18.61
C GLY A 36 8.10 3.07 -19.57
N LYS A 37 8.06 1.74 -19.62
CA LYS A 37 7.08 0.99 -20.41
C LYS A 37 6.06 0.34 -19.50
N VAL A 38 4.77 0.46 -19.82
CA VAL A 38 3.70 -0.27 -19.13
C VAL A 38 3.89 -1.78 -19.33
N VAL A 39 3.96 -2.52 -18.23
CA VAL A 39 4.18 -3.97 -18.17
C VAL A 39 3.06 -4.72 -17.47
N GLY A 40 2.07 -4.02 -16.91
CA GLY A 40 1.04 -4.66 -16.11
C GLY A 40 0.10 -3.69 -15.41
N VAL A 41 -0.68 -4.24 -14.48
CA VAL A 41 -1.63 -3.50 -13.65
C VAL A 41 -1.46 -3.93 -12.20
N LEU A 42 -1.50 -2.97 -11.29
CA LEU A 42 -1.66 -3.17 -9.86
C LEU A 42 -3.13 -3.02 -9.51
N THR A 43 -3.66 -3.96 -8.74
CA THR A 43 -4.92 -3.79 -8.01
C THR A 43 -4.69 -4.09 -6.54
N GLY A 44 -5.50 -3.50 -5.67
CA GLY A 44 -5.43 -3.81 -4.25
C GLY A 44 -6.59 -3.25 -3.47
N GLU A 45 -6.68 -3.70 -2.23
CA GLU A 45 -7.69 -3.30 -1.27
C GLU A 45 -7.02 -3.01 0.07
N ARG A 46 -7.65 -2.13 0.84
CA ARG A 46 -7.28 -1.81 2.21
C ARG A 46 -8.51 -1.83 3.07
N VAL A 47 -8.41 -2.48 4.22
CA VAL A 47 -9.45 -2.51 5.24
C VAL A 47 -8.91 -1.89 6.51
N LEU A 48 -9.64 -0.92 7.08
CA LEU A 48 -9.26 -0.28 8.33
C LEU A 48 -9.34 -1.31 9.46
N SER A 49 -8.21 -1.65 10.07
CA SER A 49 -8.13 -2.65 11.14
C SER A 49 -7.96 -2.03 12.51
N GLN A 50 -7.28 -0.88 12.63
CA GLN A 50 -7.18 -0.10 13.87
C GLN A 50 -7.27 1.39 13.58
N PRO A 51 -8.22 2.13 14.18
CA PRO A 51 -8.35 3.57 14.01
C PRO A 51 -7.23 4.31 14.74
N ALA A 52 -7.07 5.59 14.41
CA ALA A 52 -6.01 6.41 14.98
C ALA A 52 -6.02 6.52 16.50
N SER A 53 -7.20 6.41 17.12
CA SER A 53 -7.36 6.40 18.58
C SER A 53 -6.83 5.14 19.27
N GLU A 54 -6.45 4.10 18.52
CA GLU A 54 -6.05 2.79 19.06
C GLU A 54 -4.58 2.42 18.74
N VAL A 55 -3.83 3.30 18.07
CA VAL A 55 -2.48 3.01 17.55
C VAL A 55 -1.37 3.80 18.25
N ASP A 56 -1.54 4.10 19.54
CA ASP A 56 -0.53 4.83 20.34
C ASP A 56 0.87 4.17 20.26
N TRP A 57 0.91 2.84 20.11
CA TRP A 57 2.14 2.06 19.95
C TRP A 57 2.93 2.40 18.68
N ALA A 58 2.26 2.87 17.63
CA ALA A 58 2.87 3.15 16.33
C ALA A 58 3.73 4.42 16.30
N ILE A 59 3.55 5.30 17.29
CA ILE A 59 4.29 6.56 17.47
C ILE A 59 5.77 6.27 17.77
N GLU A 60 6.07 5.14 18.42
CA GLU A 60 7.42 4.79 18.86
C GLU A 60 8.27 4.13 17.77
N GLU A 61 7.66 3.45 16.79
CA GLU A 61 8.38 2.65 15.78
C GLU A 61 8.78 3.42 14.51
N ARG A 62 8.28 4.65 14.28
CA ARG A 62 8.43 5.36 13.00
C ARG A 62 8.70 6.87 13.13
N ILE A 63 9.68 7.27 13.94
CA ILE A 63 10.20 8.65 13.88
C ILE A 63 11.36 8.69 12.87
N PRO A 64 11.16 9.04 11.58
CA PRO A 64 12.23 9.68 10.84
C PRO A 64 12.55 10.99 11.55
N GLU A 65 13.78 11.13 12.04
CA GLU A 65 14.24 12.36 12.67
C GLU A 65 13.96 13.56 11.74
N GLY A 66 13.20 14.55 12.22
CA GLY A 66 13.11 15.87 11.58
C GLY A 66 11.78 16.26 10.91
N GLU A 67 10.77 15.39 10.86
CA GLU A 67 9.43 15.78 10.38
C GLU A 67 8.41 15.96 11.51
N ASN A 68 7.70 17.09 11.52
CA ASN A 68 6.51 17.31 12.36
C ASN A 68 5.33 16.50 11.79
N VAL A 69 5.36 15.19 12.00
CA VAL A 69 4.29 14.28 11.60
C VAL A 69 3.23 14.25 12.70
N ASP A 70 1.99 14.61 12.37
CA ASP A 70 0.86 14.48 13.28
C ASP A 70 0.39 13.02 13.33
N PHE A 71 0.92 12.28 14.30
CA PHE A 71 0.63 10.86 14.45
C PHE A 71 -0.84 10.55 14.81
N SER A 72 -1.59 11.55 15.31
CA SER A 72 -3.03 11.38 15.59
C SER A 72 -3.86 11.11 14.34
N LYS A 73 -3.26 11.21 13.15
CA LYS A 73 -3.88 10.93 11.85
C LYS A 73 -3.54 9.55 11.29
N PHE A 74 -2.75 8.74 11.98
CA PHE A 74 -2.33 7.43 11.48
C PHE A 74 -3.30 6.37 11.93
N SER A 75 -3.68 5.49 11.02
CA SER A 75 -4.47 4.30 11.32
C SER A 75 -3.76 3.07 10.74
N VAL A 76 -4.04 1.89 11.29
CA VAL A 76 -3.56 0.63 10.71
C VAL A 76 -4.57 0.14 9.69
N TRP A 77 -4.06 -0.13 8.49
CA TRP A 77 -4.83 -0.67 7.38
C TRP A 77 -4.23 -1.99 6.97
N HIS A 78 -5.06 -3.04 7.00
CA HIS A 78 -4.70 -4.31 6.39
C HIS A 78 -4.80 -4.17 4.87
N GLN A 79 -3.74 -4.50 4.15
CA GLN A 79 -3.64 -4.27 2.72
C GLN A 79 -3.35 -5.57 1.97
N THR A 80 -4.12 -5.81 0.91
CA THR A 80 -3.84 -6.83 -0.11
C THR A 80 -3.50 -6.15 -1.43
N MET A 81 -2.53 -6.69 -2.17
CA MET A 81 -2.23 -6.22 -3.53
C MET A 81 -1.94 -7.38 -4.48
N SER A 82 -2.37 -7.22 -5.72
CA SER A 82 -2.05 -8.08 -6.85
C SER A 82 -1.33 -7.29 -7.94
N PHE A 83 -0.09 -7.68 -8.22
CA PHE A 83 0.66 -7.20 -9.37
C PHE A 83 0.43 -8.16 -10.53
N HIS A 84 -0.29 -7.74 -11.56
CA HIS A 84 -0.54 -8.52 -12.77
C HIS A 84 0.42 -8.07 -13.87
N LEU A 85 1.43 -8.89 -14.18
CA LEU A 85 2.45 -8.59 -15.17
C LEU A 85 2.18 -9.36 -16.46
N GLN A 86 2.07 -8.62 -17.57
CA GLN A 86 1.79 -9.17 -18.90
C GLN A 86 2.80 -10.26 -19.24
N ASP A 87 2.29 -11.41 -19.69
CA ASP A 87 3.06 -12.60 -20.10
C ASP A 87 3.95 -13.25 -19.02
N ARG A 88 3.96 -12.73 -17.79
CA ARG A 88 4.84 -13.21 -16.70
C ARG A 88 4.06 -13.85 -15.55
N GLY A 89 2.83 -13.42 -15.31
CA GLY A 89 1.97 -13.93 -14.24
C GLY A 89 1.65 -12.86 -13.20
N SER A 90 1.37 -13.29 -11.97
CA SER A 90 0.97 -12.38 -10.89
C SER A 90 1.78 -12.57 -9.61
N ILE A 91 1.93 -11.50 -8.84
CA ILE A 91 2.54 -11.51 -7.49
C ILE A 91 1.50 -11.03 -6.48
N GLN A 92 1.37 -11.76 -5.39
CA GLN A 92 0.43 -11.50 -4.30
C GLN A 92 1.16 -10.93 -3.09
N ILE A 93 0.66 -9.82 -2.58
CA ILE A 93 1.20 -9.11 -1.42
C ILE A 93 0.13 -8.98 -0.35
N GLU A 94 0.53 -9.11 0.90
CA GLU A 94 -0.35 -8.92 2.04
C GLU A 94 0.39 -8.33 3.25
N GLY A 95 -0.32 -7.55 4.05
CA GLY A 95 0.08 -7.19 5.41
C GLY A 95 -0.45 -5.82 5.84
N ASP A 96 -0.08 -5.42 7.05
CA ASP A 96 -0.58 -4.20 7.68
C ASP A 96 0.32 -2.99 7.40
N ARG A 97 -0.28 -1.81 7.26
CA ARG A 97 0.42 -0.53 7.11
C ARG A 97 -0.17 0.55 8.00
N LEU A 98 0.72 1.38 8.55
CA LEU A 98 0.33 2.66 9.11
C LEU A 98 0.20 3.68 7.98
N LEU A 99 -1.02 4.17 7.77
CA LEU A 99 -1.36 5.13 6.73
C LEU A 99 -2.00 6.36 7.34
N VAL A 100 -1.72 7.51 6.74
CA VAL A 100 -2.35 8.77 7.12
C VAL A 100 -3.77 8.78 6.58
N THR A 101 -4.73 9.01 7.47
CA THR A 101 -6.14 9.22 7.16
C THR A 101 -6.56 10.51 7.84
N ASP A 102 -6.77 11.57 7.06
CA ASP A 102 -7.35 12.80 7.61
C ASP A 102 -8.84 12.82 7.30
N ALA A 103 -9.64 12.39 8.27
CA ALA A 103 -11.10 12.35 8.16
C ALA A 103 -11.72 13.71 7.76
N ASN A 104 -10.99 14.81 7.95
CA ASN A 104 -11.46 16.17 7.65
C ASN A 104 -10.98 16.71 6.28
N SER A 105 -10.03 16.06 5.59
CA SER A 105 -9.45 16.60 4.35
C SER A 105 -9.29 15.61 3.19
N SER A 106 -9.17 14.30 3.45
CA SER A 106 -9.20 13.26 2.42
C SER A 106 -9.61 11.92 3.03
N PRO A 107 -10.73 11.31 2.59
CA PRO A 107 -11.13 10.00 3.09
C PRO A 107 -10.20 8.87 2.64
N ILE A 108 -9.27 9.13 1.71
CA ILE A 108 -8.43 8.10 1.12
C ILE A 108 -7.15 7.96 1.94
N PRO A 109 -6.85 6.77 2.51
CA PRO A 109 -5.62 6.55 3.25
C PRO A 109 -4.41 6.51 2.32
N PHE A 110 -3.33 7.23 2.69
CA PHE A 110 -2.10 7.31 1.89
C PHE A 110 -0.84 7.15 2.73
N MET A 111 0.25 6.81 2.04
CA MET A 111 1.59 6.71 2.65
C MET A 111 2.21 8.10 2.77
N VAL A 112 2.97 8.36 3.84
CA VAL A 112 3.85 9.53 3.90
C VAL A 112 4.83 9.49 2.72
N THR A 113 5.03 10.63 2.07
CA THR A 113 5.96 10.77 0.94
C THR A 113 7.37 10.37 1.37
N ALA A 114 8.13 9.72 0.48
CA ALA A 114 9.49 9.21 0.72
C ALA A 114 9.65 8.16 1.84
N ALA A 115 8.62 7.87 2.63
CA ALA A 115 8.67 6.82 3.64
C ALA A 115 8.58 5.43 2.99
N GLN A 116 9.55 4.56 3.33
CA GLN A 116 9.55 3.17 2.91
C GLN A 116 8.55 2.36 3.74
N GLN A 117 7.69 1.59 3.06
CA GLN A 117 6.77 0.67 3.73
C GLN A 117 6.85 -0.74 3.13
N PRO A 118 7.53 -1.68 3.81
CA PRO A 118 7.62 -3.06 3.37
C PRO A 118 6.28 -3.80 3.58
N LEU A 119 5.97 -4.75 2.70
CA LEU A 119 4.93 -5.76 2.85
C LEU A 119 5.40 -7.11 2.34
N ALA A 120 4.80 -8.20 2.83
CA ALA A 120 5.22 -9.55 2.48
C ALA A 120 4.69 -9.97 1.10
N ILE A 121 5.56 -10.59 0.29
CA ILE A 121 5.14 -11.38 -0.87
C ILE A 121 4.68 -12.75 -0.37
N VAL A 122 3.38 -13.02 -0.52
CA VAL A 122 2.72 -14.24 -0.02
C VAL A 122 2.46 -15.28 -1.11
N GLY A 123 2.77 -14.98 -2.36
CA GLY A 123 2.70 -15.94 -3.46
C GLY A 123 2.68 -15.31 -4.84
N GLY A 124 2.34 -16.12 -5.82
CA GLY A 124 2.22 -15.69 -7.21
C GLY A 124 1.88 -16.82 -8.17
N THR A 125 1.79 -16.46 -9.44
CA THR A 125 1.51 -17.35 -10.57
C THR A 125 2.54 -17.13 -11.69
N GLY A 126 2.56 -18.02 -12.69
CA GLY A 126 3.51 -17.90 -13.81
C GLY A 126 4.96 -17.98 -13.35
N GLU A 127 5.79 -17.03 -13.79
CA GLU A 127 7.20 -16.87 -13.37
C GLU A 127 7.35 -16.71 -11.84
N PHE A 128 6.30 -16.25 -11.17
CA PHE A 128 6.31 -15.96 -9.73
C PHE A 128 5.61 -17.04 -8.89
N LYS A 129 5.40 -18.23 -9.46
CA LYS A 129 4.80 -19.33 -8.72
C LYS A 129 5.59 -19.60 -7.44
N PHE A 130 4.88 -19.60 -6.31
CA PHE A 130 5.44 -19.77 -4.97
C PHE A 130 6.45 -18.70 -4.52
N ALA A 131 6.45 -17.51 -5.15
CA ALA A 131 7.30 -16.42 -4.72
C ALA A 131 7.11 -16.10 -3.22
N ARG A 132 8.22 -15.81 -2.54
CA ARG A 132 8.28 -15.35 -1.16
C ARG A 132 9.32 -14.24 -1.05
N GLY A 133 9.05 -13.23 -0.22
CA GLY A 133 9.94 -12.09 -0.05
C GLY A 133 9.18 -10.85 0.39
N GLU A 134 9.57 -9.69 -0.13
CA GLU A 134 8.97 -8.40 0.23
C GLU A 134 8.80 -7.48 -0.97
N VAL A 135 7.83 -6.57 -0.84
CA VAL A 135 7.74 -5.35 -1.65
C VAL A 135 7.92 -4.15 -0.75
N ILE A 136 8.84 -3.26 -1.12
CA ILE A 136 8.99 -1.94 -0.50
C ILE A 136 8.28 -0.93 -1.39
N SER A 137 7.22 -0.32 -0.87
CA SER A 137 6.56 0.81 -1.52
C SER A 137 7.15 2.12 -1.01
N VAL A 138 7.27 3.12 -1.90
CA VAL A 138 7.56 4.51 -1.57
C VAL A 138 6.59 5.39 -2.35
N ARG A 139 5.92 6.33 -1.67
CA ARG A 139 5.10 7.34 -2.32
C ARG A 139 5.97 8.50 -2.79
N ASN A 140 5.82 8.88 -4.06
CA ASN A 140 6.53 9.97 -4.70
C ASN A 140 5.80 11.31 -4.45
N GLU A 141 6.47 12.44 -4.73
CA GLU A 141 5.88 13.78 -4.58
C GLU A 141 4.67 14.01 -5.49
N ASP A 142 4.65 13.38 -6.66
CA ASP A 142 3.54 13.41 -7.62
C ASP A 142 2.33 12.54 -7.21
N GLY A 143 2.42 11.86 -6.06
CA GLY A 143 1.40 10.95 -5.56
C GLY A 143 1.42 9.55 -6.17
N GLY A 144 2.28 9.31 -7.16
CA GLY A 144 2.60 7.97 -7.66
C GLY A 144 3.44 7.17 -6.67
N TYR A 145 3.80 5.94 -7.07
CA TYR A 145 4.57 5.05 -6.21
C TYR A 145 5.71 4.38 -6.95
N THR A 146 6.79 4.15 -6.22
CA THR A 146 7.88 3.24 -6.58
C THR A 146 7.74 1.95 -5.77
N GLN A 147 7.80 0.81 -6.44
CA GLN A 147 7.66 -0.52 -5.86
C GLN A 147 8.95 -1.32 -6.10
N THR A 148 9.67 -1.66 -5.04
CA THR A 148 10.87 -2.50 -5.13
C THR A 148 10.56 -3.89 -4.60
N LEU A 149 10.54 -4.88 -5.49
CA LEU A 149 10.24 -6.27 -5.18
C LEU A 149 11.52 -7.09 -5.06
N THR A 150 11.70 -7.74 -3.92
CA THR A 150 12.79 -8.68 -3.61
C THR A 150 12.17 -10.02 -3.24
N TYR A 151 12.42 -11.07 -4.03
CA TYR A 151 11.82 -12.38 -3.83
C TYR A 151 12.74 -13.53 -4.20
N ARG A 152 12.41 -14.70 -3.64
CA ARG A 152 12.95 -16.00 -4.04
C ARG A 152 11.83 -16.89 -4.57
N LEU A 153 12.19 -17.76 -5.50
CA LEU A 153 11.33 -18.83 -6.00
C LEU A 153 11.69 -20.12 -5.26
N SER A 154 10.69 -20.87 -4.83
CA SER A 154 10.84 -22.17 -4.14
C SER A 154 10.49 -23.33 -5.04
#